data_AF-A0AAQ0QB32-F1
#
_entry.id   AF-A0AAQ0QB32-F1
#
_cell.length_a   1.000
_cell.length_b   1.000
_cell.length_c   1.000
_cell.angle_alpha   90.00
_cell.angle_beta   90.00
_cell.angle_gamma   90.00
#
_symmetry.space_group_name_H-M   'P 1'
#
loop_
_entity.id
_entity.type
_entity.pdbx_description
1 polymer ?
#
loop_
_entity_poly.entity_id
_entity_poly.type
_entity_poly.pdbx_seq_one_letter_code
_entity_poly.pdbx_strand_id
1 'polypeptide(L)'
;MKVCTAEKFDLLTKAGQAGLTPTEYIRQSVAHSVVKERMTPELAEFRRDVCGMKNNLNQTAHVANRDGYAFAAQMNRELCARLDNALKHFGL
;
A
#
# COMPACT_ATOMS: atom_id res chain seq x y z
N MET A 1 -33.23 -21.08 -0.53
CA MET A 1 -32.13 -20.13 -0.23
C MET A 1 -32.68 -19.12 0.76
N LYS A 2 -32.04 -18.94 1.93
CA LYS A 2 -32.34 -17.81 2.80
C LYS A 2 -31.46 -16.66 2.32
N VAL A 3 -32.09 -15.57 1.87
CA VAL A 3 -31.44 -14.32 1.48
C VAL A 3 -31.87 -13.23 2.44
N CYS A 4 -31.00 -12.28 2.73
CA CYS A 4 -31.40 -11.14 3.55
C CYS A 4 -32.33 -10.20 2.77
N THR A 5 -33.05 -9.32 3.48
CA THR A 5 -34.01 -8.40 2.86
C THR A 5 -33.34 -7.53 1.78
N ALA A 6 -32.12 -7.07 2.01
CA ALA A 6 -31.37 -6.27 1.04
C ALA A 6 -31.01 -7.09 -0.22
N GLU A 7 -30.48 -8.30 -0.06
CA GLU A 7 -30.16 -9.21 -1.18
C GLU A 7 -31.40 -9.56 -2.01
N LYS A 8 -32.58 -9.67 -1.38
CA LYS A 8 -33.84 -9.91 -2.07
C LYS A 8 -34.21 -8.73 -2.97
N PHE A 9 -34.09 -7.49 -2.48
CA PHE A 9 -34.36 -6.30 -3.29
C PHE A 9 -33.37 -6.18 -4.44
N ASP A 10 -32.07 -6.39 -4.19
CA ASP A 10 -31.04 -6.38 -5.23
C ASP A 10 -31.31 -7.41 -6.33
N LEU A 11 -31.71 -8.62 -5.94
CA LEU A 11 -32.07 -9.67 -6.89
C LEU A 11 -33.27 -9.25 -7.76
N LEU A 12 -34.33 -8.72 -7.15
CA LEU A 12 -35.53 -8.28 -7.88
C LEU A 12 -35.18 -7.16 -8.87
N THR A 13 -34.38 -6.18 -8.45
CA THR A 13 -33.94 -5.07 -9.29
C THR A 13 -33.11 -5.56 -10.47
N LYS A 14 -32.11 -6.41 -10.24
CA LYS A 14 -31.24 -6.93 -11.30
C LYS A 14 -31.99 -7.84 -12.28
N ALA A 15 -32.89 -8.69 -11.78
CA ALA A 15 -33.74 -9.52 -12.62
C ALA A 15 -34.65 -8.66 -13.52
N GLY A 16 -35.29 -7.62 -12.95
CA GLY A 16 -36.10 -6.68 -13.70
C GLY A 16 -35.32 -5.90 -14.76
N GLN A 17 -34.10 -5.44 -14.45
CA GLN A 17 -33.19 -4.79 -15.41
C GLN A 17 -32.79 -5.72 -16.57
N ALA A 18 -32.66 -7.02 -16.29
CA ALA A 18 -32.36 -8.03 -17.30
C ALA A 18 -33.61 -8.51 -18.07
N GLY A 19 -34.81 -8.06 -17.69
CA GLY A 19 -36.08 -8.54 -18.27
C GLY A 19 -36.39 -10.01 -17.96
N LEU A 20 -35.82 -10.56 -16.88
CA LEU A 20 -35.94 -11.96 -16.48
C LEU A 20 -36.75 -12.09 -15.19
N THR A 21 -37.37 -13.25 -14.98
CA THR A 21 -37.86 -13.58 -13.64
C THR A 21 -36.69 -13.78 -12.67
N PRO A 22 -36.86 -13.54 -11.36
CA PRO A 22 -35.80 -13.76 -10.38
C PRO A 22 -35.20 -15.18 -10.44
N THR A 23 -36.04 -16.18 -10.72
CA THR A 23 -35.62 -17.57 -10.83
C THR A 23 -34.77 -17.83 -12.09
N GLU A 24 -35.15 -17.24 -13.23
CA GLU A 24 -34.35 -17.32 -14.46
C GLU A 24 -33.03 -16.58 -14.32
N TYR A 25 -33.07 -15.39 -13.72
CA TYR A 25 -31.88 -14.61 -13.43
C TYR A 25 -30.90 -15.40 -12.56
N ILE A 26 -31.37 -16.06 -11.48
CA ILE A 26 -30.52 -16.93 -10.66
C ILE A 26 -29.96 -18.11 -11.48
N ARG A 27 -30.80 -18.82 -12.23
CA ARG A 27 -30.35 -19.99 -13.01
C ARG A 27 -29.27 -19.61 -14.02
N GLN A 28 -29.48 -18.53 -14.77
CA GLN A 28 -28.50 -18.04 -15.73
C GLN A 28 -27.25 -17.50 -15.05
N SER A 29 -27.41 -16.75 -13.95
CA SER A 29 -26.27 -16.25 -13.18
C SER A 29 -25.44 -17.40 -12.63
N VAL A 30 -26.03 -18.47 -12.10
CA VAL A 30 -25.30 -19.63 -11.61
C VAL A 30 -24.63 -20.39 -12.75
N ALA A 31 -25.28 -20.52 -13.91
CA ALA A 31 -24.72 -21.21 -15.07
C ALA A 31 -23.54 -20.46 -15.73
N HIS A 32 -23.51 -19.14 -15.63
CA HIS A 32 -22.56 -18.30 -16.38
C HIS A 32 -21.64 -17.43 -15.52
N SER A 33 -21.88 -17.32 -14.21
CA SER A 33 -20.99 -16.57 -13.32
C SER A 33 -19.70 -17.34 -13.06
N VAL A 34 -18.61 -16.59 -12.95
CA VAL A 34 -17.30 -17.12 -12.55
C VAL A 34 -17.01 -16.58 -11.16
N VAL A 35 -16.79 -17.47 -10.21
CA VAL A 35 -16.24 -17.10 -8.90
C VAL A 35 -14.76 -16.77 -9.11
N LYS A 36 -14.41 -15.50 -8.96
CA LYS A 36 -13.02 -15.04 -9.03
C LYS A 36 -12.45 -14.96 -7.62
N GLU A 37 -11.26 -15.52 -7.44
CA GLU A 37 -10.52 -15.35 -6.20
C GLU A 37 -10.17 -13.87 -6.03
N ARG A 38 -10.49 -13.30 -4.86
CA ARG A 38 -10.24 -11.88 -4.57
C ARG A 38 -8.75 -11.56 -4.51
N MET A 39 -7.92 -12.53 -4.09
CA MET A 39 -6.48 -12.39 -3.95
C MET A 39 -5.84 -13.76 -4.12
N THR A 40 -5.12 -13.93 -5.23
CA THR A 40 -4.44 -15.21 -5.51
C THR A 40 -3.26 -15.42 -4.56
N PRO A 41 -2.82 -16.67 -4.35
CA PRO A 41 -1.64 -16.96 -3.54
C PRO A 41 -0.39 -16.19 -4.00
N GLU A 42 -0.21 -16.02 -5.31
CA GLU A 42 0.90 -15.27 -5.91
C GLU A 42 0.82 -13.77 -5.57
N LEU A 43 -0.39 -13.18 -5.60
CA LEU A 43 -0.58 -11.78 -5.20
C LEU A 43 -0.35 -11.59 -3.69
N ALA A 44 -0.73 -12.58 -2.88
CA ALA A 44 -0.48 -12.57 -1.44
C ALA A 44 1.01 -12.72 -1.10
N GLU A 45 1.75 -13.53 -1.86
CA GLU A 45 3.21 -13.64 -1.79
C GLU A 45 3.89 -12.35 -2.20
N PHE A 46 3.55 -11.79 -3.37
CA PHE A 46 4.07 -10.51 -3.83
C PHE A 46 3.85 -9.39 -2.80
N ARG A 47 2.66 -9.33 -2.18
CA ARG A 47 2.38 -8.35 -1.11
C ARG A 47 3.28 -8.55 0.10
N ARG A 48 3.56 -9.79 0.50
CA ARG A 48 4.48 -10.10 1.61
C ARG A 48 5.90 -9.65 1.28
N ASP A 49 6.36 -9.89 0.06
CA ASP A 49 7.69 -9.49 -0.40
C ASP A 49 7.85 -7.97 -0.39
N VAL A 50 6.86 -7.23 -0.91
CA VAL A 50 6.86 -5.76 -0.86
C VAL A 50 6.89 -5.24 0.58
N CYS A 51 6.16 -5.86 1.50
CA CYS A 51 6.25 -5.52 2.92
C CYS A 51 7.65 -5.79 3.49
N GLY A 52 8.27 -6.91 3.13
CA GLY A 52 9.66 -7.24 3.50
C GLY A 52 10.66 -6.21 2.97
N MET A 53 10.56 -5.84 1.69
CA MET A 53 11.40 -4.80 1.07
C MET A 53 11.26 -3.46 1.77
N LYS A 54 10.03 -3.04 2.10
CA LYS A 54 9.78 -1.81 2.87
C LYS A 54 10.46 -1.87 4.24
N ASN A 55 10.41 -3.02 4.92
CA ASN A 55 11.06 -3.19 6.23
C ASN A 55 12.59 -3.09 6.11
N ASN A 56 13.17 -3.75 5.10
CA ASN A 56 14.61 -3.67 4.84
C ASN A 56 15.04 -2.24 4.55
N LEU A 57 14.29 -1.51 3.73
CA LEU A 57 14.55 -0.10 3.44
C LEU A 57 14.49 0.76 4.72
N ASN A 58 13.49 0.53 5.56
CA ASN A 58 13.36 1.26 6.82
C ASN A 58 14.52 0.98 7.78
N GLN A 59 15.00 -0.27 7.83
CA GLN A 59 16.17 -0.64 8.62
C GLN A 59 17.43 0.05 8.08
N THR A 60 17.66 0.05 6.77
CA THR A 60 18.78 0.77 6.15
C THR A 60 18.72 2.26 6.46
N ALA A 61 17.53 2.88 6.38
CA ALA A 61 17.36 4.29 6.74
C ALA A 61 17.67 4.56 8.22
N HIS A 62 17.21 3.71 9.13
CA HIS A 62 17.54 3.82 10.55
C HIS A 62 19.03 3.63 10.81
N VAL A 63 19.66 2.64 10.17
CA VAL A 63 21.10 2.39 10.27
C VAL A 63 21.88 3.58 9.74
N ALA A 64 21.54 4.13 8.57
CA ALA A 64 22.19 5.32 8.02
C ALA A 64 22.02 6.55 8.92
N ASN A 65 20.84 6.73 9.51
CA ASN A 65 20.57 7.80 10.47
C ASN A 65 21.34 7.63 11.77
N ARG A 66 21.52 6.39 12.25
CA ARG A 66 22.21 6.06 13.50
C ARG A 66 23.73 6.04 13.36
N ASP A 67 24.23 5.42 12.30
CA ASP A 67 25.65 5.12 12.09
C ASP A 67 26.41 6.27 11.40
N GLY A 68 25.81 7.47 11.33
CA GLY A 68 26.61 8.69 11.35
C GLY A 68 26.40 9.70 10.23
N TYR A 69 25.37 9.59 9.37
CA TYR A 69 25.11 10.68 8.40
C TYR A 69 24.74 12.00 9.09
N ALA A 70 23.89 11.93 10.12
CA ALA A 70 23.53 13.10 10.92
C ALA A 70 24.73 13.66 11.72
N PHE A 71 25.56 12.76 12.27
CA PHE A 71 26.74 13.11 13.05
C PHE A 71 27.85 13.73 12.17
N ALA A 72 28.14 13.14 11.01
CA ALA A 72 29.09 13.67 10.03
C ALA A 72 28.64 15.04 9.50
N ALA A 73 27.34 15.24 9.27
CA ALA A 73 26.78 16.54 8.88
C ALA A 73 26.92 17.59 9.99
N GLN A 74 26.72 17.22 11.26
CA GLN A 74 26.93 18.12 12.40
C GLN A 74 28.41 18.51 12.54
N MET A 75 29.32 17.53 12.52
CA MET A 75 30.76 17.78 12.60
C MET A 75 31.26 18.66 11.46
N ASN A 76 30.78 18.43 10.24
CA ASN A 76 31.14 19.25 9.09
C ASN A 76 30.64 20.70 9.26
N ARG A 77 29.42 20.91 9.78
CA ARG A 77 28.91 22.27 10.08
C ARG A 77 29.76 22.98 11.13
N GLU A 78 30.14 22.30 12.21
CA GLU A 78 31.01 22.88 13.24
C GLU A 78 32.39 23.22 12.68
N LEU A 79 32.96 22.36 11.84
CA LEU A 79 34.22 22.61 11.14
C LEU A 79 34.11 23.83 10.22
N CYS A 80 33.07 23.92 9.39
CA CYS A 80 32.84 25.08 8.52
C CYS A 80 32.68 26.38 9.32
N ALA A 81 31.93 26.38 10.42
CA ALA A 81 31.76 27.55 11.27
C ALA A 81 33.10 28.00 11.91
N ARG A 82 33.96 27.06 12.29
CA ARG A 82 35.31 27.37 12.79
C ARG A 82 36.20 27.95 11.70
N LEU A 83 36.10 27.42 10.48
CA LEU A 83 36.85 27.89 9.32
C LEU A 83 36.42 29.32 8.95
N ASP A 84 35.12 29.59 8.91
CA ASP A 84 34.57 30.94 8.70
C ASP A 84 35.05 31.94 9.75
N ASN A 85 35.08 31.55 11.03
CA ASN A 85 35.56 32.42 12.09
C ASN A 85 37.08 32.67 12.00
N ALA A 86 37.85 31.66 11.61
CA ALA A 86 39.29 31.81 11.38
C ALA A 86 39.57 32.75 10.20
N LEU A 87 38.86 32.60 9.08
CA LEU A 87 38.97 33.49 7.93
C LEU A 87 38.66 34.94 8.30
N LYS A 88 37.55 35.17 9.03
CA LYS A 88 37.20 36.49 9.58
C LYS A 88 38.27 37.07 10.50
N HIS A 89 38.91 36.24 11.32
CA HIS A 89 39.99 36.68 12.21
C HIS A 89 41.24 37.12 11.43
N PHE A 90 41.51 36.50 10.28
CA PHE A 90 42.61 36.89 9.38
C PHE A 90 42.23 37.95 8.35
N GLY A 91 40.98 38.43 8.34
CA GLY A 91 40.49 39.45 7.41
C GLY A 91 40.30 38.97 5.97
N LEU A 92 40.12 37.66 5.77
CA LEU A 92 39.85 37.00 4.48
C LEU A 92 38.35 36.77 4.27
#